data_AF-A0A3R9DT22-F1
#
_entry.id   AF-A0A3R9DT22-F1
#
_cell.length_a   1.000
_cell.length_b   1.000
_cell.length_c   1.000
_cell.angle_alpha   90.00
_cell.angle_beta   90.00
_cell.angle_gamma   90.00
#
_symmetry.space_group_name_H-M   'P 1'
#
loop_
_entity.id
_entity.type
_entity.pdbx_description
1 polymer ?
#
loop_
_entity_poly.entity_id
_entity_poly.type
_entity_poly.pdbx_seq_one_letter_code
_entity_poly.pdbx_strand_id
1 'polypeptide(L)'
;MRTTLKAAVATIGLATALTGLAAPAAQAASAYPVSTTVDGRTVKDPDVAVGSQRIANMYPAGTSVTLACQDTGPAYGGSSIWDLTTDGLWVPDAYVKTGSTSMVAPQCTSPHSFPAKADLNGRAKKGDAADAAGSVADKYLTGAPVPVVCQATASDEIWDFTADNLWVPDQYVKTGTEGFVSGIPHCDTDGLKPGGSAFPADPRADSAIAFAKARLGHTDWNNQCELFVERAFGTSGRFATATTHYQWQKNNGRIHTGSVAPAGAAVFFTSTTSAGHIMLALGGGVAISTGPSVYQTSTYAQRSDYLGWAYVPSSW
;
A
#
# COMPACT_ATOMS: atom_id res chain seq x y z
N MET A 1 24.69 33.52 -71.38
CA MET A 1 25.44 32.58 -70.53
C MET A 1 25.02 32.85 -69.08
N ARG A 2 24.40 31.85 -68.43
CA ARG A 2 24.23 31.63 -66.97
C ARG A 2 23.34 32.58 -66.16
N THR A 3 22.06 32.19 -66.07
CA THR A 3 21.11 32.56 -65.01
C THR A 3 21.48 31.80 -63.72
N THR A 4 21.78 32.50 -62.62
CA THR A 4 22.03 31.90 -61.31
C THR A 4 20.75 31.87 -60.47
N LEU A 5 20.27 30.65 -60.16
CA LEU A 5 19.30 30.41 -59.08
C LEU A 5 20.01 30.53 -57.72
N LYS A 6 19.42 31.26 -56.76
CA LYS A 6 19.74 31.14 -55.33
C LYS A 6 18.57 30.49 -54.62
N ALA A 7 18.83 29.33 -54.02
CA ALA A 7 17.91 28.52 -53.24
C ALA A 7 17.55 29.21 -51.91
N ALA A 8 16.27 29.19 -51.56
CA ALA A 8 15.79 29.57 -50.24
C ALA A 8 15.90 28.35 -49.30
N VAL A 9 16.60 28.54 -48.18
CA VAL A 9 16.73 27.55 -47.11
C VAL A 9 15.50 27.66 -46.21
N ALA A 10 14.66 26.62 -46.19
CA ALA A 10 13.55 26.50 -45.26
C ALA A 10 14.04 25.88 -43.95
N THR A 11 14.09 26.67 -42.88
CA THR A 11 14.36 26.21 -41.52
C THR A 11 13.15 25.46 -40.98
N ILE A 12 13.30 24.16 -40.73
CA ILE A 12 12.32 23.31 -40.04
C ILE A 12 12.39 23.64 -38.54
N GLY A 13 11.32 24.23 -38.00
CA GLY A 13 11.14 24.42 -36.57
C GLY A 13 10.82 23.10 -35.89
N LEU A 14 11.69 22.66 -34.98
CA LEU A 14 11.46 21.49 -34.13
C LEU A 14 10.54 21.92 -32.97
N ALA A 15 9.26 21.61 -33.05
CA ALA A 15 8.34 21.77 -31.92
C ALA A 15 8.56 20.64 -30.93
N THR A 16 9.30 20.90 -29.85
CA THR A 16 9.38 20.02 -28.68
C THR A 16 8.03 19.97 -27.98
N ALA A 17 7.30 18.87 -28.14
CA ALA A 17 6.10 18.57 -27.38
C ALA A 17 6.50 18.28 -25.92
N LEU A 18 6.27 19.23 -25.01
CA LEU A 18 6.27 18.96 -23.58
C LEU A 18 5.03 18.11 -23.25
N THR A 19 5.23 16.81 -23.08
CA THR A 19 4.24 15.96 -22.42
C THR A 19 4.23 16.30 -20.94
N GLY A 20 3.30 17.17 -20.53
CA GLY A 20 3.03 17.43 -19.11
C GLY A 20 2.55 16.15 -18.44
N LEU A 21 3.31 15.65 -17.47
CA LEU A 21 2.85 14.65 -16.52
C LEU A 21 1.68 15.28 -15.76
N ALA A 22 0.46 14.79 -16.00
CA ALA A 22 -0.68 15.15 -15.18
C ALA A 22 -0.38 14.70 -13.74
N ALA A 23 -0.25 15.67 -12.84
CA ALA A 23 -0.24 15.37 -11.41
C ALA A 23 -1.56 14.66 -11.06
N PRO A 24 -1.54 13.59 -10.24
CA PRO A 24 -2.77 12.98 -9.79
C PRO A 24 -3.61 14.04 -9.09
N ALA A 25 -4.88 14.15 -9.47
CA ALA A 25 -5.81 15.06 -8.82
C ALA A 25 -5.90 14.68 -7.34
N ALA A 26 -5.58 15.61 -6.44
CA ALA A 26 -5.81 15.43 -5.02
C ALA A 26 -7.29 15.10 -4.80
N GLN A 27 -7.58 13.93 -4.24
CA GLN A 27 -8.93 13.56 -3.84
C GLN A 27 -9.40 14.64 -2.86
N ALA A 28 -10.45 15.40 -3.21
CA ALA A 28 -11.01 16.37 -2.29
C ALA A 28 -11.49 15.61 -1.05
N ALA A 29 -10.92 15.92 0.11
CA ALA A 29 -11.32 15.28 1.35
C ALA A 29 -12.77 15.70 1.66
N SER A 30 -13.66 14.71 1.77
CA SER A 30 -15.08 14.94 2.00
C SER A 30 -15.34 15.23 3.47
N ALA A 31 -16.14 16.26 3.74
CA ALA A 31 -16.59 16.63 5.08
C ALA A 31 -17.97 16.04 5.36
N TYR A 32 -18.13 15.37 6.51
CA TYR A 32 -19.35 14.66 6.89
C TYR A 32 -19.83 15.11 8.27
N PRO A 33 -21.12 15.39 8.45
CA PRO A 33 -21.63 15.84 9.74
C PRO A 33 -21.68 14.70 10.78
N VAL A 34 -21.34 14.99 12.03
CA VAL A 34 -21.50 14.04 13.15
C VAL A 34 -22.93 14.05 13.68
N SER A 35 -23.46 12.87 14.02
CA SER A 35 -24.84 12.68 14.49
C SER A 35 -25.05 13.01 15.96
N THR A 36 -23.98 12.94 16.76
CA THR A 36 -23.94 13.28 18.19
C THR A 36 -22.60 13.96 18.49
N THR A 37 -22.39 14.44 19.72
CA THR A 37 -21.07 14.86 20.17
C THR A 37 -20.15 13.63 20.26
N VAL A 38 -19.01 13.67 19.58
CA VAL A 38 -18.08 12.55 19.46
C VAL A 38 -16.72 12.93 20.03
N ASP A 39 -16.14 12.02 20.81
CA ASP A 39 -14.77 12.11 21.29
C ASP A 39 -13.78 11.75 20.17
N GLY A 40 -12.67 12.47 20.07
CA GLY A 40 -11.56 12.12 19.19
C GLY A 40 -10.56 11.22 19.91
N ARG A 41 -9.99 10.22 19.23
CA ARG A 41 -9.04 9.28 19.84
C ARG A 41 -7.77 9.15 19.02
N THR A 42 -6.65 8.86 19.68
CA THR A 42 -5.40 8.49 18.98
C THR A 42 -5.28 6.97 18.79
N VAL A 43 -6.35 6.21 19.07
CA VAL A 43 -6.41 4.75 18.99
C VAL A 43 -7.85 4.33 18.65
N LYS A 44 -8.05 3.22 17.94
CA LYS A 44 -9.37 2.63 17.66
C LYS A 44 -9.90 1.80 18.85
N ASP A 45 -10.04 2.45 20.00
CA ASP A 45 -10.53 1.83 21.24
C ASP A 45 -11.59 2.74 21.90
N PRO A 46 -12.85 2.33 22.01
CA PRO A 46 -13.88 3.17 22.62
C PRO A 46 -13.65 3.40 24.13
N ASP A 47 -12.97 2.46 24.80
CA ASP A 47 -12.91 2.34 26.25
C ASP A 47 -11.68 3.02 26.89
N VAL A 48 -10.72 3.50 26.08
CA VAL A 48 -9.59 4.29 26.63
C VAL A 48 -10.10 5.52 27.39
N ALA A 49 -9.54 5.77 28.57
CA ALA A 49 -9.96 6.89 29.42
C ALA A 49 -9.70 8.25 28.75
N VAL A 50 -10.48 9.27 29.12
CA VAL A 50 -10.20 10.66 28.72
C VAL A 50 -8.81 11.04 29.21
N GLY A 51 -7.99 11.61 28.33
CA GLY A 51 -6.61 11.95 28.61
C GLY A 51 -5.76 11.94 27.35
N SER A 52 -4.57 11.36 27.44
CA SER A 52 -3.58 11.34 26.36
C SER A 52 -4.06 10.67 25.07
N GLN A 53 -4.97 9.70 25.15
CA GLN A 53 -5.45 8.92 24.00
C GLN A 53 -6.90 9.22 23.58
N ARG A 54 -7.64 9.99 24.39
CA ARG A 54 -9.04 10.33 24.14
C ARG A 54 -9.33 11.76 24.55
N ILE A 55 -9.69 12.58 23.57
CA ILE A 55 -10.12 13.96 23.73
C ILE A 55 -11.64 13.97 23.77
N ALA A 56 -12.20 14.25 24.95
CA ALA A 56 -13.64 14.28 25.14
C ALA A 56 -14.28 15.45 24.40
N ASN A 57 -15.45 15.22 23.80
CA ASN A 57 -16.25 16.23 23.10
C ASN A 57 -15.50 16.99 21.99
N MET A 58 -14.56 16.32 21.30
CA MET A 58 -13.77 16.93 20.21
C MET A 58 -14.65 17.49 19.10
N TYR A 59 -15.71 16.75 18.72
CA TYR A 59 -16.60 17.11 17.63
C TYR A 59 -18.04 17.25 18.15
N PRO A 60 -18.54 18.47 18.41
CA PRO A 60 -19.91 18.70 18.84
C PRO A 60 -20.95 18.22 17.81
N ALA A 61 -22.12 17.79 18.28
CA ALA A 61 -23.21 17.34 17.40
C ALA A 61 -23.52 18.34 16.28
N GLY A 62 -23.65 17.84 15.04
CA GLY A 62 -23.94 18.66 13.86
C GLY A 62 -22.75 19.35 13.21
N THR A 63 -21.57 19.36 13.84
CA THR A 63 -20.32 19.77 13.17
C THR A 63 -19.89 18.74 12.14
N SER A 64 -18.97 19.10 11.25
CA SER A 64 -18.45 18.17 10.24
C SER A 64 -17.01 17.78 10.52
N VAL A 65 -16.71 16.51 10.30
CA VAL A 65 -15.34 15.96 10.28
C VAL A 65 -14.92 15.73 8.83
N THR A 66 -13.66 15.99 8.53
CA THR A 66 -13.08 15.67 7.23
C THR A 66 -12.32 14.35 7.36
N LEU A 67 -12.64 13.38 6.50
CA LEU A 67 -12.01 12.05 6.54
C LEU A 67 -10.69 12.05 5.78
N ALA A 68 -9.63 11.61 6.43
CA ALA A 68 -8.36 11.27 5.79
C ALA A 68 -8.43 9.87 5.18
N CYS A 69 -8.89 8.90 5.97
CA CYS A 69 -9.03 7.50 5.56
C CYS A 69 -9.95 6.74 6.52
N GLN A 70 -10.29 5.51 6.16
CA GLN A 70 -11.09 4.61 6.98
C GLN A 70 -10.35 3.30 7.25
N ASP A 71 -10.67 2.66 8.37
CA ASP A 71 -10.17 1.31 8.65
C ASP A 71 -11.14 0.53 9.53
N THR A 72 -10.92 -0.76 9.63
CA THR A 72 -11.72 -1.61 10.53
C THR A 72 -11.11 -1.66 11.94
N GLY A 73 -11.96 -1.86 12.95
CA GLY A 73 -11.56 -1.97 14.35
C GLY A 73 -12.62 -2.65 15.20
N PRO A 74 -12.49 -2.60 16.54
CA PRO A 74 -13.52 -3.06 17.47
C PRO A 74 -14.88 -2.44 17.15
N ALA A 75 -15.93 -3.24 17.21
CA ALA A 75 -17.28 -2.77 16.91
C ALA A 75 -17.74 -1.77 17.98
N TYR A 76 -18.26 -0.62 17.54
CA TYR A 76 -18.77 0.42 18.42
C TYR A 76 -19.91 1.19 17.75
N GLY A 77 -20.97 1.49 18.50
CA GLY A 77 -22.17 2.15 17.95
C GLY A 77 -22.88 1.36 16.84
N GLY A 78 -22.58 0.08 16.65
CA GLY A 78 -23.15 -0.77 15.60
C GLY A 78 -22.34 -0.83 14.29
N SER A 79 -21.17 -0.18 14.21
CA SER A 79 -20.24 -0.26 13.09
C SER A 79 -18.88 -0.78 13.56
N SER A 80 -18.16 -1.48 12.69
CA SER A 80 -16.73 -1.80 12.88
C SER A 80 -15.82 -0.87 12.08
N ILE A 81 -16.38 0.11 11.37
CA ILE A 81 -15.64 1.10 10.61
C ILE A 81 -15.25 2.25 11.55
N TRP A 82 -14.00 2.65 11.43
CA TRP A 82 -13.41 3.78 12.12
C TRP A 82 -12.88 4.76 11.09
N ASP A 83 -13.08 6.03 11.39
CA ASP A 83 -12.78 7.17 10.55
C ASP A 83 -11.56 7.90 11.13
N LEU A 84 -10.45 7.92 10.38
CA LEU A 84 -9.35 8.82 10.72
C LEU A 84 -9.68 10.19 10.13
N THR A 85 -9.82 11.17 11.01
CA THR A 85 -10.04 12.56 10.60
C THR A 85 -8.74 13.21 10.15
N THR A 86 -8.83 14.29 9.37
CA THR A 86 -7.66 15.13 9.03
C THR A 86 -7.01 15.75 10.28
N ASP A 87 -7.72 15.84 11.40
CA ASP A 87 -7.15 16.27 12.67
C ASP A 87 -6.27 15.19 13.34
N GLY A 88 -6.10 14.03 12.71
CA GLY A 88 -5.30 12.92 13.22
C GLY A 88 -5.98 12.13 14.33
N LEU A 89 -7.32 12.22 14.42
CA LEU A 89 -8.10 11.56 15.46
C LEU A 89 -9.09 10.56 14.85
N TRP A 90 -9.17 9.39 15.47
CA TRP A 90 -10.14 8.35 15.18
C TRP A 90 -11.50 8.67 15.80
N VAL A 91 -12.54 8.57 14.97
CA VAL A 91 -13.93 8.59 15.38
C VAL A 91 -14.67 7.35 14.87
N PRO A 92 -15.69 6.85 15.57
CA PRO A 92 -16.48 5.73 15.08
C PRO A 92 -17.40 6.18 13.94
N ASP A 93 -17.37 5.48 12.81
CA ASP A 93 -18.19 5.80 11.62
C ASP A 93 -19.70 5.75 11.92
N ALA A 94 -20.11 4.95 12.92
CA ALA A 94 -21.50 4.92 13.41
C ALA A 94 -22.07 6.29 13.81
N TYR A 95 -21.20 7.26 14.13
CA TYR A 95 -21.59 8.62 14.51
C TYR A 95 -21.27 9.66 13.44
N VAL A 96 -20.76 9.27 12.27
CA VAL A 96 -20.47 10.14 11.14
C VAL A 96 -21.49 9.86 10.03
N LYS A 97 -22.18 10.90 9.54
CA LYS A 97 -23.23 10.74 8.53
C LYS A 97 -22.62 10.62 7.13
N THR A 98 -21.94 9.50 6.89
CA THR A 98 -21.37 9.14 5.58
C THR A 98 -22.44 8.74 4.56
N GLY A 99 -23.61 8.28 5.03
CA GLY A 99 -24.71 7.82 4.17
C GLY A 99 -24.50 6.41 3.61
N SER A 100 -23.51 5.67 4.12
CA SER A 100 -23.11 4.34 3.65
C SER A 100 -22.88 3.42 4.85
N THR A 101 -23.09 2.12 4.65
CA THR A 101 -22.67 1.06 5.61
C THR A 101 -21.33 0.44 5.23
N SER A 102 -20.69 0.98 4.20
CA SER A 102 -19.36 0.62 3.69
C SER A 102 -18.46 1.85 3.68
N MET A 103 -17.15 1.65 3.58
CA MET A 103 -16.18 2.74 3.54
C MET A 103 -16.45 3.69 2.36
N VAL A 104 -16.41 4.99 2.64
CA VAL A 104 -16.55 6.12 1.72
C VAL A 104 -15.23 6.87 1.49
N ALA A 105 -14.21 6.58 2.29
CA ALA A 105 -12.85 7.08 2.15
C ALA A 105 -11.88 5.92 1.83
N PRO A 106 -10.67 6.20 1.29
CA PRO A 106 -9.64 5.19 1.09
C PRO A 106 -9.30 4.48 2.41
N GLN A 107 -8.85 3.23 2.33
CA GLN A 107 -8.38 2.54 3.52
C GLN A 107 -7.09 3.19 4.04
N CYS A 108 -6.92 3.31 5.36
CA CYS A 108 -5.72 3.94 5.98
C CYS A 108 -4.40 3.22 5.69
N THR A 109 -4.46 2.01 5.13
CA THR A 109 -3.29 1.28 4.63
C THR A 109 -2.88 1.70 3.21
N SER A 110 -3.63 2.60 2.56
CA SER A 110 -3.29 3.15 1.26
C SER A 110 -2.11 4.12 1.40
N PRO A 111 -1.02 3.94 0.64
CA PRO A 111 0.15 4.78 0.80
C PRO A 111 -0.08 6.19 0.23
N HIS A 112 0.45 7.17 0.95
CA HIS A 112 0.63 8.55 0.52
C HIS A 112 2.04 8.72 -0.06
N SER A 113 2.12 9.37 -1.22
CA SER A 113 3.40 9.51 -1.94
C SER A 113 4.07 10.85 -1.63
N PHE A 114 5.26 10.79 -1.05
CA PHE A 114 6.08 11.98 -0.75
C PHE A 114 7.43 11.92 -1.45
N PRO A 115 7.97 13.03 -1.97
CA PRO A 115 9.29 13.00 -2.60
C PRO A 115 10.41 12.77 -1.57
N ALA A 116 11.38 11.92 -1.91
CA ALA A 116 12.62 11.81 -1.13
C ALA A 116 13.44 13.12 -1.22
N LYS A 117 14.00 13.57 -0.09
CA LYS A 117 14.90 14.74 -0.01
C LYS A 117 16.31 14.44 -0.51
N ALA A 118 16.75 13.20 -0.34
CA ALA A 118 18.05 12.67 -0.71
C ALA A 118 17.91 11.18 -1.05
N ASP A 119 19.00 10.56 -1.53
CA ASP A 119 19.06 9.11 -1.70
C ASP A 119 18.93 8.45 -0.32
N LEU A 120 18.01 7.49 -0.22
CA LEU A 120 17.47 7.04 1.06
C LEU A 120 17.41 5.52 1.10
N ASN A 121 18.16 4.95 2.03
CA ASN A 121 18.07 3.52 2.34
C ASN A 121 16.73 3.23 3.02
N GLY A 122 16.10 2.12 2.65
CA GLY A 122 14.99 1.55 3.41
C GLY A 122 15.51 0.55 4.43
N ARG A 123 15.02 0.58 5.67
CA ARG A 123 15.49 -0.29 6.76
C ARG A 123 14.44 -1.31 7.17
N ALA A 124 14.89 -2.44 7.69
CA ALA A 124 13.98 -3.46 8.20
C ALA A 124 13.24 -3.00 9.47
N LYS A 125 13.88 -2.18 10.32
CA LYS A 125 13.28 -1.64 11.54
C LYS A 125 13.48 -0.13 11.63
N LYS A 126 12.53 0.57 12.25
CA LYS A 126 12.71 1.96 12.67
C LYS A 126 13.82 2.04 13.71
N GLY A 127 14.66 3.08 13.62
CA GLY A 127 15.81 3.29 14.50
C GLY A 127 17.07 2.53 14.09
N ASP A 128 17.03 1.66 13.09
CA ASP A 128 18.23 0.97 12.60
C ASP A 128 19.22 1.95 11.93
N ALA A 129 20.50 1.61 11.95
CA ALA A 129 21.52 2.28 11.14
C ALA A 129 21.24 2.09 9.64
N ALA A 130 21.77 2.97 8.80
CA ALA A 130 21.54 2.95 7.35
C ALA A 130 22.01 1.66 6.65
N ASP A 131 23.01 1.01 7.21
CA ASP A 131 23.69 -0.19 6.73
C ASP A 131 23.36 -1.43 7.59
N ALA A 132 22.37 -1.34 8.49
CA ALA A 132 21.97 -2.47 9.32
C ALA A 132 21.49 -3.65 8.46
N ALA A 133 21.63 -4.86 8.98
CA ALA A 133 21.22 -6.08 8.29
C ALA A 133 19.74 -6.02 7.87
N GLY A 134 19.46 -6.32 6.60
CA GLY A 134 18.13 -6.21 6.01
C GLY A 134 17.78 -4.84 5.45
N SER A 135 18.69 -3.86 5.53
CA SER A 135 18.53 -2.58 4.83
C SER A 135 18.73 -2.74 3.33
N VAL A 136 17.98 -1.95 2.56
CA VAL A 136 18.08 -1.84 1.12
C VAL A 136 18.68 -0.47 0.81
N ALA A 137 19.92 -0.48 0.32
CA ALA A 137 20.62 0.74 -0.07
C ALA A 137 19.91 1.44 -1.25
N ASP A 138 19.92 2.77 -1.24
CA ASP A 138 19.38 3.64 -2.30
C ASP A 138 17.96 3.25 -2.75
N LYS A 139 17.15 2.80 -1.79
CA LYS A 139 15.80 2.30 -2.06
C LYS A 139 14.93 3.38 -2.71
N TYR A 140 15.06 4.62 -2.24
CA TYR A 140 14.41 5.78 -2.83
C TYR A 140 15.47 6.81 -3.20
N LEU A 141 15.65 7.06 -4.49
CA LEU A 141 16.55 8.10 -4.97
C LEU A 141 15.95 9.49 -4.75
N THR A 142 16.79 10.51 -4.74
CA THR A 142 16.39 11.91 -4.57
C THR A 142 15.24 12.28 -5.52
N GLY A 143 14.16 12.81 -4.96
CA GLY A 143 12.95 13.20 -5.69
C GLY A 143 12.02 12.04 -6.07
N ALA A 144 12.43 10.78 -5.89
CA ALA A 144 11.57 9.62 -6.12
C ALA A 144 10.40 9.60 -5.11
N PRO A 145 9.24 9.05 -5.50
CA PRO A 145 8.12 8.90 -4.59
C PRO A 145 8.40 7.85 -3.51
N VAL A 146 8.25 8.25 -2.26
CA VAL A 146 8.27 7.40 -1.07
C VAL A 146 6.81 7.11 -0.69
N PRO A 147 6.34 5.86 -0.81
CA PRO A 147 4.96 5.49 -0.52
C PRO A 147 4.75 5.29 0.99
N VAL A 148 4.55 6.36 1.77
CA VAL A 148 4.36 6.31 3.22
C VAL A 148 2.97 5.78 3.57
N VAL A 149 2.89 4.79 4.46
CA VAL A 149 1.63 4.19 4.93
C VAL A 149 1.27 4.65 6.33
N CYS A 150 2.23 4.64 7.25
CA CYS A 150 2.02 5.13 8.60
C CYS A 150 3.32 5.69 9.15
N GLN A 151 3.21 6.45 10.24
CA GLN A 151 4.35 7.06 10.92
C GLN A 151 4.50 6.53 12.35
N ALA A 152 5.72 6.51 12.85
CA ALA A 152 6.02 6.10 14.22
C ALA A 152 7.23 6.84 14.76
N THR A 153 7.46 6.73 16.07
CA THR A 153 8.67 7.26 16.70
C THR A 153 9.66 6.16 17.05
N ALA A 154 10.95 6.46 16.89
CA ALA A 154 12.04 5.71 17.48
C ALA A 154 13.11 6.70 17.95
N SER A 155 13.45 6.67 19.24
CA SER A 155 14.38 7.63 19.86
C SER A 155 14.02 9.09 19.58
N ASP A 156 12.73 9.43 19.74
CA ASP A 156 12.15 10.76 19.49
C ASP A 156 12.21 11.27 18.04
N GLU A 157 12.77 10.49 17.11
CA GLU A 157 12.71 10.77 15.67
C GLU A 157 11.46 10.15 15.05
N ILE A 158 10.90 10.81 14.03
CA ILE A 158 9.79 10.28 13.24
C ILE A 158 10.32 9.42 12.11
N TRP A 159 9.67 8.28 11.94
CA TRP A 159 9.97 7.27 10.95
C TRP A 159 8.72 6.95 10.15
N ASP A 160 8.88 6.89 8.83
CA ASP A 160 7.85 6.51 7.88
C ASP A 160 7.96 5.02 7.58
N PHE A 161 6.89 4.28 7.83
CA PHE A 161 6.74 2.95 7.29
C PHE A 161 6.18 3.03 5.88
N THR A 162 6.86 2.41 4.94
CA THR A 162 6.54 2.53 3.51
C THR A 162 5.82 1.31 2.95
N ALA A 163 5.12 1.50 1.83
CA ALA A 163 4.76 0.61 0.71
C ALA A 163 5.57 -0.70 0.56
N ASP A 164 6.84 -0.58 0.90
CA ASP A 164 7.86 -1.56 0.58
C ASP A 164 8.28 -2.39 1.80
N ASN A 165 7.54 -2.30 2.90
CA ASN A 165 7.86 -2.88 4.20
C ASN A 165 9.21 -2.41 4.75
N LEU A 166 9.55 -1.15 4.46
CA LEU A 166 10.79 -0.54 4.89
C LEU A 166 10.49 0.71 5.69
N TRP A 167 11.30 0.94 6.70
CA TRP A 167 11.34 2.15 7.49
C TRP A 167 12.34 3.13 6.91
N VAL A 168 11.92 4.38 6.78
CA VAL A 168 12.80 5.48 6.43
C VAL A 168 12.63 6.62 7.44
N PRO A 169 13.70 7.37 7.79
CA PRO A 169 13.55 8.55 8.64
C PRO A 169 12.76 9.64 7.90
N ASP A 170 11.74 10.22 8.54
CA ASP A 170 10.90 11.28 7.99
C ASP A 170 11.72 12.52 7.61
N GLN A 171 12.82 12.79 8.33
CA GLN A 171 13.73 13.88 8.01
C GLN A 171 14.27 13.84 6.56
N TYR A 172 14.29 12.67 5.91
CA TYR A 172 14.68 12.48 4.50
C TYR A 172 13.51 12.41 3.52
N VAL A 173 12.28 12.61 3.98
CA VAL A 173 11.05 12.59 3.18
C VAL A 173 10.43 14.00 3.19
N LYS A 174 10.01 14.53 2.03
CA LYS A 174 9.38 15.85 1.91
C LYS A 174 7.90 15.79 2.30
N THR A 175 7.65 15.56 3.59
CA THR A 175 6.30 15.51 4.17
C THR A 175 5.67 16.89 4.38
N GLY A 176 6.49 17.95 4.45
CA GLY A 176 6.03 19.34 4.57
C GLY A 176 5.82 19.82 6.00
N THR A 177 6.14 18.98 6.99
CA THR A 177 6.09 19.27 8.43
C THR A 177 7.33 18.68 9.11
N GLU A 178 7.66 19.16 10.30
CA GLU A 178 8.69 18.56 11.17
C GLU A 178 8.10 17.53 12.15
N GLY A 179 6.77 17.53 12.30
CA GLY A 179 6.02 16.58 13.12
C GLY A 179 5.32 15.51 12.29
N PHE A 180 4.41 14.78 12.93
CA PHE A 180 3.55 13.83 12.23
C PHE A 180 2.72 14.53 11.14
N VAL A 181 2.56 13.84 10.01
CA VAL A 181 1.74 14.27 8.89
C VAL A 181 0.28 14.06 9.24
N SER A 182 -0.45 15.17 9.29
CA SER A 182 -1.91 15.16 9.46
C SER A 182 -2.57 14.24 8.41
N GLY A 183 -3.42 13.35 8.88
CA GLY A 183 -4.13 12.37 8.05
C GLY A 183 -3.33 11.11 7.67
N ILE A 184 -2.06 11.00 8.07
CA ILE A 184 -1.34 9.72 8.03
C ILE A 184 -1.49 9.03 9.39
N PRO A 185 -1.90 7.76 9.42
CA PRO A 185 -2.09 7.05 10.68
C PRO A 185 -0.76 6.78 11.39
N HIS A 186 -0.83 6.60 12.70
CA HIS A 186 0.33 6.24 13.51
C HIS A 186 0.46 4.74 13.67
N CYS A 187 1.58 4.22 13.18
CA CYS A 187 2.01 2.85 13.27
C CYS A 187 2.00 2.26 14.70
N ASP A 188 2.35 3.05 15.73
CA ASP A 188 2.54 2.51 17.09
C ASP A 188 1.26 2.56 17.94
N THR A 189 0.37 3.50 17.64
CA THR A 189 -0.80 3.80 18.48
C THR A 189 -2.10 3.38 17.82
N ASP A 190 -2.22 3.50 16.50
CA ASP A 190 -3.52 3.38 15.83
C ASP A 190 -3.94 1.93 15.58
N GLY A 191 -3.20 0.98 16.16
CA GLY A 191 -3.42 -0.45 15.98
C GLY A 191 -3.01 -0.95 14.59
N LEU A 192 -2.32 -0.12 13.80
CA LEU A 192 -1.58 -0.58 12.62
C LEU A 192 -0.36 -1.38 13.11
N LYS A 193 0.00 -2.46 12.42
CA LYS A 193 1.19 -3.26 12.79
C LYS A 193 2.20 -3.21 11.64
N PRO A 194 3.12 -2.24 11.63
CA PRO A 194 4.16 -2.17 10.62
C PRO A 194 5.21 -3.25 10.88
N GLY A 195 5.63 -3.94 9.82
CA GLY A 195 6.53 -5.11 9.93
C GLY A 195 5.84 -6.41 10.38
N GLY A 196 4.56 -6.38 10.72
CA GLY A 196 3.69 -7.56 10.72
C GLY A 196 2.89 -7.56 9.41
N SER A 197 3.50 -8.02 8.31
CA SER A 197 2.80 -8.38 7.06
C SER A 197 1.63 -7.47 6.61
N ALA A 198 1.74 -6.15 6.72
CA ALA A 198 0.60 -5.24 6.50
C ALA A 198 0.85 -4.19 5.40
N PHE A 199 0.50 -4.52 4.16
CA PHE A 199 -0.44 -3.68 3.40
C PHE A 199 -1.65 -4.55 3.15
N PRO A 200 -2.84 -3.99 3.43
CA PRO A 200 -3.89 -4.65 4.20
C PRO A 200 -3.67 -6.15 4.21
N ALA A 201 -3.17 -6.66 5.33
CA ALA A 201 -3.14 -8.09 5.55
C ALA A 201 -4.56 -8.55 5.27
N ASP A 202 -4.76 -9.20 4.12
CA ASP A 202 -5.72 -10.27 4.08
C ASP A 202 -5.49 -11.00 5.42
N PRO A 203 -6.47 -11.10 6.33
CA PRO A 203 -6.22 -11.68 7.65
C PRO A 203 -5.68 -13.11 7.55
N ARG A 204 -5.73 -13.71 6.36
CA ARG A 204 -5.17 -15.00 6.00
C ARG A 204 -3.71 -14.93 5.52
N ALA A 205 -3.14 -13.75 5.25
CA ALA A 205 -1.81 -13.55 4.69
C ALA A 205 -0.71 -14.23 5.53
N ASP A 206 -0.77 -14.10 6.86
CA ASP A 206 0.17 -14.78 7.76
C ASP A 206 0.12 -16.30 7.61
N SER A 207 -1.09 -16.86 7.62
CA SER A 207 -1.33 -18.30 7.45
C SER A 207 -0.90 -18.77 6.05
N ALA A 208 -1.18 -17.99 5.01
CA ALA A 208 -0.80 -18.29 3.63
C ALA A 208 0.72 -18.26 3.44
N ILE A 209 1.39 -17.26 4.01
CA ILE A 209 2.85 -17.15 3.98
C ILE A 209 3.49 -18.29 4.78
N ALA A 210 2.96 -18.62 5.96
CA ALA A 210 3.43 -19.75 6.76
C ALA A 210 3.27 -21.07 6.00
N PHE A 211 2.11 -21.27 5.35
CA PHE A 211 1.88 -22.41 4.46
C PHE A 211 2.95 -22.49 3.37
N ALA A 212 3.17 -21.39 2.65
CA ALA A 212 4.08 -21.39 1.51
C ALA A 212 5.53 -21.61 1.95
N LYS A 213 6.00 -20.93 3.00
CA LYS A 213 7.35 -21.07 3.55
C LYS A 213 7.64 -22.49 4.02
N ALA A 214 6.67 -23.15 4.66
CA ALA A 214 6.81 -24.53 5.13
C ALA A 214 7.02 -25.55 4.00
N ARG A 215 6.84 -25.14 2.73
CA ARG A 215 6.95 -26.00 1.55
C ARG A 215 8.15 -25.62 0.68
N LEU A 216 9.01 -24.70 1.10
CA LEU A 216 10.24 -24.39 0.36
C LEU A 216 11.05 -25.67 0.08
N GLY A 217 11.48 -25.82 -1.16
CA GLY A 217 12.24 -27.00 -1.62
C GLY A 217 11.39 -28.23 -1.96
N HIS A 218 10.10 -28.26 -1.61
CA HIS A 218 9.21 -29.36 -2.01
C HIS A 218 9.05 -29.45 -3.53
N THR A 219 8.93 -30.66 -4.06
CA THR A 219 8.87 -30.93 -5.51
C THR A 219 7.50 -31.40 -6.00
N ASP A 220 6.53 -31.60 -5.10
CA ASP A 220 5.16 -32.07 -5.39
C ASP A 220 4.23 -30.99 -5.94
N TRP A 221 4.68 -29.73 -6.00
CA TRP A 221 3.90 -28.58 -6.48
C TRP A 221 4.24 -28.12 -7.90
N ASN A 222 5.04 -28.90 -8.63
CA ASN A 222 5.43 -28.55 -9.99
C ASN A 222 4.19 -28.42 -10.89
N ASN A 223 4.14 -27.35 -11.70
CA ASN A 223 3.00 -26.95 -12.53
C ASN A 223 1.70 -26.64 -11.75
N GLN A 224 1.76 -26.41 -10.44
CA GLN A 224 0.59 -26.11 -9.60
C GLN A 224 0.59 -24.69 -9.01
N CYS A 225 1.16 -23.69 -9.69
CA CYS A 225 1.34 -22.35 -9.12
C CYS A 225 0.03 -21.68 -8.66
N GLU A 226 -1.07 -21.76 -9.45
CA GLU A 226 -2.38 -21.23 -9.04
C GLU A 226 -2.94 -21.99 -7.84
N LEU A 227 -2.98 -23.33 -7.92
CA LEU A 227 -3.48 -24.17 -6.84
C LEU A 227 -2.67 -23.99 -5.55
N PHE A 228 -1.36 -23.75 -5.64
CA PHE A 228 -0.51 -23.49 -4.49
C PHE A 228 -0.91 -22.20 -3.76
N VAL A 229 -1.16 -21.12 -4.51
CA VAL A 229 -1.64 -19.87 -3.93
C VAL A 229 -3.04 -20.07 -3.33
N GLU A 230 -3.97 -20.72 -4.03
CA GLU A 230 -5.29 -21.03 -3.47
C GLU A 230 -5.21 -21.84 -2.17
N ARG A 231 -4.37 -22.88 -2.14
CA ARG A 231 -4.17 -23.73 -0.96
C ARG A 231 -3.54 -22.97 0.20
N ALA A 232 -2.68 -22.00 -0.07
CA ALA A 232 -2.14 -21.10 0.95
C ALA A 232 -3.26 -20.30 1.65
N PHE A 233 -4.29 -19.90 0.89
CA PHE A 233 -5.48 -19.21 1.43
C PHE A 233 -6.58 -20.16 1.93
N GLY A 234 -6.31 -21.46 2.03
CA GLY A 234 -7.27 -22.45 2.54
C GLY A 234 -8.38 -22.82 1.54
N THR A 235 -8.22 -22.48 0.27
CA THR A 235 -9.22 -22.69 -0.78
C THR A 235 -8.68 -23.57 -1.91
N SER A 236 -9.51 -23.92 -2.88
CA SER A 236 -9.10 -24.58 -4.12
C SER A 236 -10.18 -24.50 -5.20
N GLY A 237 -9.77 -24.49 -6.46
CA GLY A 237 -10.68 -24.50 -7.62
C GLY A 237 -11.40 -23.17 -7.85
N ARG A 238 -10.83 -22.03 -7.42
CA ARG A 238 -11.41 -20.70 -7.66
C ARG A 238 -11.08 -20.22 -9.07
N PHE A 239 -9.86 -20.46 -9.52
CA PHE A 239 -9.43 -20.21 -10.89
C PHE A 239 -8.72 -21.42 -11.47
N ALA A 240 -8.97 -21.69 -12.76
CA ALA A 240 -8.33 -22.80 -13.44
C ALA A 240 -6.83 -22.56 -13.68
N THR A 241 -6.42 -21.30 -13.84
CA THR A 241 -5.06 -20.89 -14.20
C THR A 241 -4.72 -19.50 -13.66
N ALA A 242 -3.43 -19.20 -13.55
CA ALA A 242 -2.94 -17.87 -13.18
C ALA A 242 -3.38 -16.80 -14.19
N THR A 243 -3.42 -17.13 -15.49
CA THR A 243 -3.97 -16.22 -16.52
C THR A 243 -5.43 -15.89 -16.26
N THR A 244 -6.28 -16.88 -15.96
CA THR A 244 -7.70 -16.63 -15.68
C THR A 244 -7.90 -15.78 -14.42
N HIS A 245 -7.09 -16.01 -13.38
CA HIS A 245 -7.12 -15.20 -12.18
C HIS A 245 -6.68 -13.75 -12.47
N TYR A 246 -5.57 -13.56 -13.18
CA TYR A 246 -5.09 -12.24 -13.61
C TYR A 246 -6.14 -11.48 -14.42
N GLN A 247 -6.76 -12.11 -15.43
CA GLN A 247 -7.75 -11.44 -16.28
C GLN A 247 -8.99 -11.03 -15.49
N TRP A 248 -9.43 -11.86 -14.53
CA TRP A 248 -10.51 -11.49 -13.63
C TRP A 248 -10.15 -10.26 -12.80
N GLN A 249 -8.97 -10.24 -12.16
CA GLN A 249 -8.50 -9.09 -11.38
C GLN A 249 -8.40 -7.83 -12.26
N LYS A 250 -7.86 -7.97 -13.47
CA LYS A 250 -7.71 -6.88 -14.44
C LYS A 250 -9.05 -6.30 -14.86
N ASN A 251 -10.01 -7.16 -15.22
CA ASN A 251 -11.35 -6.72 -15.66
C ASN A 251 -12.14 -6.03 -14.54
N ASN A 252 -11.81 -6.30 -13.28
CA ASN A 252 -12.38 -5.63 -12.12
C ASN A 252 -11.58 -4.39 -11.67
N GLY A 253 -10.55 -3.98 -12.43
CA GLY A 253 -9.73 -2.81 -12.09
C GLY A 253 -8.85 -2.98 -10.86
N ARG A 254 -8.50 -4.22 -10.49
CA ARG A 254 -7.82 -4.58 -9.23
C ARG A 254 -6.31 -4.78 -9.37
N ILE A 255 -5.78 -4.68 -10.59
CA ILE A 255 -4.35 -4.87 -10.85
C ILE A 255 -3.58 -3.59 -10.50
N HIS A 256 -2.62 -3.74 -9.62
CA HIS A 256 -1.60 -2.75 -9.31
C HIS A 256 -0.35 -3.05 -10.15
N THR A 257 0.24 -2.03 -10.77
CA THR A 257 1.41 -2.15 -11.65
C THR A 257 2.74 -1.85 -10.94
N GLY A 258 2.70 -1.50 -9.65
CA GLY A 258 3.90 -1.24 -8.86
C GLY A 258 4.78 -2.49 -8.70
N SER A 259 6.09 -2.29 -8.53
CA SER A 259 7.07 -3.37 -8.42
C SER A 259 7.13 -4.04 -7.04
N VAL A 260 6.32 -3.59 -6.09
CA VAL A 260 6.34 -4.09 -4.72
C VAL A 260 4.94 -4.52 -4.32
N ALA A 261 4.72 -5.82 -4.42
CA ALA A 261 3.51 -6.47 -3.99
C ALA A 261 3.47 -6.63 -2.47
N PRO A 262 2.35 -6.28 -1.82
CA PRO A 262 2.11 -6.54 -0.41
C PRO A 262 2.24 -8.00 -0.01
N ALA A 263 2.60 -8.26 1.25
CA ALA A 263 2.53 -9.59 1.82
C ALA A 263 1.09 -10.14 1.68
N GLY A 264 0.95 -11.37 1.17
CA GLY A 264 -0.36 -11.98 0.90
C GLY A 264 -0.99 -11.58 -0.44
N ALA A 265 -0.37 -10.70 -1.24
CA ALA A 265 -0.85 -10.41 -2.58
C ALA A 265 -0.49 -11.52 -3.57
N ALA A 266 -1.33 -11.67 -4.59
CA ALA A 266 -1.02 -12.47 -5.76
C ALA A 266 -0.23 -11.64 -6.77
N VAL A 267 0.88 -12.18 -7.26
CA VAL A 267 1.79 -11.54 -8.22
C VAL A 267 1.70 -12.29 -9.54
N PHE A 268 1.37 -11.62 -10.64
CA PHE A 268 1.00 -12.26 -11.90
C PHE A 268 2.04 -12.07 -13.00
N PHE A 269 2.15 -13.08 -13.86
CA PHE A 269 3.09 -13.12 -14.98
C PHE A 269 2.43 -13.77 -16.21
N THR A 270 2.81 -13.33 -17.40
CA THR A 270 2.38 -13.98 -18.65
C THR A 270 2.93 -15.40 -18.76
N SER A 271 4.15 -15.66 -18.27
CA SER A 271 4.85 -16.95 -18.37
C SER A 271 5.10 -17.40 -19.82
N THR A 272 5.86 -18.50 -19.98
CA THR A 272 6.03 -19.19 -21.26
C THR A 272 4.91 -20.18 -21.57
N THR A 273 4.07 -20.48 -20.57
CA THR A 273 2.92 -21.38 -20.70
C THR A 273 1.61 -20.59 -20.80
N SER A 274 0.62 -21.14 -21.51
CA SER A 274 -0.70 -20.48 -21.65
C SER A 274 -1.45 -20.32 -20.31
N ALA A 275 -1.12 -21.14 -19.31
CA ALA A 275 -1.69 -21.06 -17.96
C ALA A 275 -1.22 -19.83 -17.16
N GLY A 276 -0.19 -19.12 -17.64
CA GLY A 276 0.41 -18.02 -16.90
C GLY A 276 1.23 -18.50 -15.71
N HIS A 277 1.68 -17.56 -14.89
CA HIS A 277 2.32 -17.87 -13.62
C HIS A 277 1.88 -16.88 -12.55
N ILE A 278 1.81 -17.38 -11.32
CA ILE A 278 1.42 -16.62 -10.15
C ILE A 278 2.38 -16.91 -9.01
N MET A 279 2.67 -15.91 -8.20
CA MET A 279 3.43 -16.06 -6.96
C MET A 279 2.65 -15.48 -5.78
N LEU A 280 2.90 -15.99 -4.58
CA LEU A 280 2.47 -15.37 -3.33
C LEU A 280 3.54 -14.37 -2.89
N ALA A 281 3.18 -13.10 -2.78
CA ALA A 281 4.07 -12.10 -2.23
C ALA A 281 4.27 -12.31 -0.72
N LEU A 282 5.53 -12.29 -0.29
CA LEU A 282 5.93 -12.34 1.12
C LEU A 282 6.08 -10.95 1.73
N GLY A 283 5.93 -9.90 0.90
CA GLY A 283 6.26 -8.52 1.24
C GLY A 283 7.75 -8.20 1.04
N GLY A 284 8.11 -6.93 1.13
CA GLY A 284 9.51 -6.50 1.03
C GLY A 284 10.17 -6.79 -0.32
N GLY A 285 9.39 -6.85 -1.41
CA GLY A 285 9.89 -7.21 -2.73
C GLY A 285 10.22 -8.70 -2.90
N VAL A 286 9.80 -9.56 -1.97
CA VAL A 286 10.01 -11.01 -2.03
C VAL A 286 8.71 -11.73 -2.36
N ALA A 287 8.78 -12.80 -3.16
CA ALA A 287 7.67 -13.69 -3.45
C ALA A 287 8.10 -15.16 -3.44
N ILE A 288 7.13 -16.05 -3.24
CA ILE A 288 7.30 -17.50 -3.25
C ILE A 288 6.35 -18.13 -4.27
N SER A 289 6.83 -19.10 -5.02
CA SER A 289 6.01 -19.85 -5.98
C SER A 289 6.57 -21.24 -6.24
N THR A 290 5.98 -21.93 -7.20
CA THR A 290 6.26 -23.32 -7.53
C THR A 290 6.90 -23.44 -8.90
N GLY A 291 7.79 -24.43 -9.02
CA GLY A 291 8.47 -24.86 -10.23
C GLY A 291 8.92 -26.31 -10.03
N PRO A 292 10.07 -26.75 -10.58
CA PRO A 292 10.64 -28.05 -10.25
C PRO A 292 10.77 -28.30 -8.74
N SER A 293 10.99 -27.23 -7.97
CA SER A 293 10.76 -27.16 -6.53
C SER A 293 10.05 -25.85 -6.18
N VAL A 294 9.43 -25.77 -5.01
CA VAL A 294 8.96 -24.50 -4.44
C VAL A 294 10.17 -23.63 -4.14
N TYR A 295 10.13 -22.37 -4.59
CA TYR A 295 11.25 -21.44 -4.55
C TYR A 295 10.81 -20.03 -4.14
N GLN A 296 11.73 -19.30 -3.53
CA GLN A 296 11.58 -17.89 -3.18
C GLN A 296 12.47 -17.03 -4.08
N THR A 297 12.01 -15.82 -4.43
CA THR A 297 12.77 -14.84 -5.20
C THR A 297 12.52 -13.42 -4.72
N SER A 298 13.54 -12.57 -4.78
CA SER A 298 13.48 -11.13 -4.52
C SER A 298 13.57 -10.27 -5.80
N THR A 299 13.63 -10.90 -6.96
CA THR A 299 13.79 -10.22 -8.26
C THR A 299 12.58 -10.40 -9.16
N TYR A 300 11.43 -10.86 -8.62
CA TYR A 300 10.25 -11.16 -9.42
C TYR A 300 9.78 -9.96 -10.26
N ALA A 301 9.87 -8.74 -9.72
CA ALA A 301 9.39 -7.53 -10.39
C ALA A 301 10.29 -7.08 -11.56
N GLN A 302 11.51 -7.63 -11.66
CA GLN A 302 12.44 -7.35 -12.76
C GLN A 302 12.17 -8.23 -13.98
N ARG A 303 11.29 -9.24 -13.85
CA ARG A 303 10.94 -10.11 -14.97
C ARG A 303 10.21 -9.32 -16.05
N SER A 304 10.64 -9.47 -17.30
CA SER A 304 10.01 -8.81 -18.46
C SER A 304 8.56 -9.24 -18.70
N ASP A 305 8.16 -10.38 -18.14
CA ASP A 305 6.81 -10.95 -18.26
C ASP A 305 5.94 -10.66 -17.02
N TYR A 306 6.35 -9.71 -16.17
CA TYR A 306 5.59 -9.26 -15.01
C TYR A 306 4.35 -8.45 -15.43
N LEU A 307 3.18 -8.79 -14.86
CA LEU A 307 1.89 -8.19 -15.20
C LEU A 307 1.29 -7.30 -14.12
N GLY A 308 1.89 -7.25 -12.93
CA GLY A 308 1.36 -6.57 -11.77
C GLY A 308 0.98 -7.51 -10.62
N TRP A 309 0.38 -6.95 -9.58
CA TRP A 309 -0.11 -7.67 -8.41
C TRP A 309 -1.54 -7.27 -8.05
N ALA A 310 -2.25 -8.12 -7.33
CA ALA A 310 -3.55 -7.78 -6.74
C ALA A 310 -3.75 -8.50 -5.41
N TYR A 311 -4.57 -7.91 -4.54
CA TYR A 311 -5.05 -8.60 -3.35
C TYR A 311 -5.90 -9.81 -3.74
N VAL A 312 -5.66 -10.92 -3.03
CA VAL A 312 -6.48 -12.12 -3.15
C VAL A 312 -7.93 -11.80 -2.74
N PRO A 313 -8.95 -12.25 -3.50
CA PRO A 313 -10.34 -11.95 -3.17
C PRO A 313 -10.73 -12.44 -1.77
N SER A 314 -11.44 -11.60 -1.00
CA SER A 314 -11.93 -11.95 0.34
C SER A 314 -12.91 -13.13 0.34
N SER A 315 -13.54 -13.42 -0.79
CA SER A 315 -14.48 -14.53 -0.99
C SER A 315 -13.83 -15.91 -1.13
N TRP A 316 -12.49 -15.98 -1.10
CA TRP A 316 -11.75 -17.24 -1.20
C TRP A 316 -11.96 -18.16 -0.01
#